data_AF-A0A7Y4W640-F1
#
_entry.id   AF-A0A7Y4W640-F1
#
_cell.length_a   1.000
_cell.length_b   1.000
_cell.length_c   1.000
_cell.angle_alpha   90.00
_cell.angle_beta   90.00
_cell.angle_gamma   90.00
#
_symmetry.space_group_name_H-M   'P 1'
#
loop_
_entity.id
_entity.type
_entity.pdbx_description
1 polymer ?
#
loop_
_entity_poly.entity_id
_entity_poly.type
_entity_poly.pdbx_seq_one_letter_code
_entity_poly.pdbx_strand_id
1 'polypeptide(L)'
;MQNTAQKTDYQPLSDTISAAVDGELNIAEFQQFIADYKRDNAVQADWQTYHTIGDSLRKSNHYCNLTARISAQLAHEPTLLAPPKKSRIAHYALPVAASVAAIMFVSWSALNLNTPSTMTNTVASISAPAPVQTAQIDPAQLNEFIAAHRDYAAGVNSPYMNASYATSTEHQQ
;
A
#
# COMPACT_ATOMS: atom_id res chain seq x y z
N MET A 1 -34.63 -16.11 -38.49
CA MET A 1 -34.37 -16.67 -37.14
C MET A 1 -32.86 -16.83 -37.01
N GLN A 2 -32.20 -15.92 -36.29
CA GLN A 2 -30.75 -15.92 -36.11
C GLN A 2 -30.42 -17.00 -35.07
N ASN A 3 -29.69 -18.04 -35.48
CA ASN A 3 -29.17 -19.07 -34.60
C ASN A 3 -27.87 -18.52 -33.99
N THR A 4 -27.96 -17.99 -32.77
CA THR A 4 -26.80 -17.57 -31.98
C THR A 4 -26.07 -18.81 -31.49
N ALA A 5 -25.17 -19.34 -32.31
CA ALA A 5 -24.17 -20.28 -31.87
C ALA A 5 -23.27 -19.56 -30.84
N GLN A 6 -23.47 -19.84 -29.55
CA GLN A 6 -22.48 -19.52 -28.54
C GLN A 6 -21.24 -20.35 -28.85
N LYS A 7 -20.24 -19.72 -29.46
CA LYS A 7 -18.89 -20.26 -29.60
C LYS A 7 -18.30 -20.32 -28.20
N THR A 8 -18.40 -21.48 -27.56
CA THR A 8 -17.63 -21.77 -26.36
C THR A 8 -16.17 -21.74 -26.79
N ASP A 9 -15.42 -20.70 -26.43
CA ASP A 9 -13.97 -20.63 -26.65
C ASP A 9 -13.32 -21.71 -25.75
N TYR A 10 -13.34 -22.94 -26.25
CA TYR A 10 -12.62 -24.06 -25.66
C TYR A 10 -11.19 -23.96 -26.19
N GLN A 11 -10.35 -23.19 -25.49
CA GLN A 11 -8.91 -23.27 -25.71
C GLN A 11 -8.45 -24.65 -25.20
N PRO A 12 -7.82 -25.49 -26.03
CA PRO A 12 -7.25 -26.74 -25.55
C PRO A 12 -6.24 -26.44 -24.44
N LEU A 13 -6.14 -27.34 -23.46
CA LEU A 13 -5.29 -27.18 -22.27
C LEU A 13 -3.85 -26.76 -22.62
N SER A 14 -3.32 -27.27 -23.73
CA SER A 14 -2.01 -26.92 -24.30
C SER A 14 -1.87 -25.45 -24.66
N ASP A 15 -2.91 -24.84 -25.24
CA ASP A 15 -2.91 -23.43 -25.64
C ASP A 15 -2.95 -22.53 -24.41
N THR A 16 -3.72 -22.93 -23.39
CA THR A 16 -3.76 -22.22 -22.10
C THR A 16 -2.41 -22.28 -21.38
N ILE A 17 -1.73 -23.42 -21.40
CA ILE A 17 -0.38 -23.56 -20.84
C ILE A 17 0.62 -22.68 -21.62
N SER A 18 0.57 -22.66 -22.95
CA SER A 18 1.45 -21.80 -23.75
C SER A 18 1.21 -20.32 -23.45
N ALA A 19 -0.05 -19.88 -23.48
CA ALA A 19 -0.41 -18.51 -23.15
C ALA A 19 -0.01 -18.13 -21.71
N ALA A 20 -0.06 -19.07 -20.77
CA ALA A 20 0.43 -18.86 -19.41
C ALA A 20 1.96 -18.70 -19.36
N VAL A 21 2.70 -19.51 -20.13
CA VAL A 21 4.18 -19.42 -20.23
C VAL A 21 4.60 -18.08 -20.86
N ASP A 22 3.87 -17.63 -21.89
CA ASP A 22 4.15 -16.38 -22.60
C ASP A 22 3.61 -15.13 -21.89
N GLY A 23 2.81 -15.31 -20.82
CA GLY A 23 2.25 -14.21 -20.02
C GLY A 23 1.07 -13.49 -20.70
N GLU A 24 0.39 -14.16 -21.63
CA GLU A 24 -0.72 -13.61 -22.40
C GLU A 24 -2.09 -13.78 -21.72
N LEU A 25 -2.16 -14.55 -20.62
CA LEU A 25 -3.40 -14.74 -19.86
C LEU A 25 -3.82 -13.48 -19.11
N ASN A 26 -5.12 -13.19 -19.12
CA ASN A 26 -5.69 -12.18 -18.24
C ASN A 26 -5.78 -12.68 -16.79
N ILE A 27 -6.12 -11.78 -15.85
CA ILE A 27 -6.14 -12.10 -14.41
C ILE A 27 -7.10 -13.25 -14.08
N ALA A 28 -8.27 -13.31 -14.71
CA ALA A 28 -9.28 -14.33 -14.43
C ALA A 28 -8.85 -15.70 -14.98
N GLU A 29 -8.32 -15.71 -16.21
CA GLU A 29 -7.77 -16.91 -16.85
C GLU A 29 -6.57 -17.46 -16.07
N PHE A 30 -5.68 -16.58 -15.61
CA PHE A 30 -4.54 -16.98 -14.80
C PHE A 30 -4.98 -17.59 -13.46
N GLN A 31 -6.01 -17.04 -12.80
CA GLN A 31 -6.55 -17.63 -11.58
C GLN A 31 -7.13 -19.02 -11.81
N GLN A 32 -7.85 -19.22 -12.92
CA GLN A 32 -8.37 -20.52 -13.31
C GLN A 32 -7.23 -21.51 -13.60
N PHE A 33 -6.24 -21.09 -14.38
CA PHE A 33 -5.04 -21.87 -14.66
C PHE A 33 -4.33 -22.32 -13.38
N ILE A 34 -4.13 -21.43 -12.40
CA ILE A 34 -3.53 -21.79 -11.11
C ILE A 34 -4.39 -22.79 -10.33
N ALA A 35 -5.71 -22.71 -10.42
CA ALA A 35 -6.61 -23.68 -9.79
C ALA A 35 -6.47 -25.06 -10.42
N ASP A 36 -6.30 -25.14 -11.74
CA ASP A 36 -6.13 -26.40 -12.47
C ASP A 36 -4.73 -26.99 -12.27
N TYR A 37 -3.70 -26.14 -12.29
CA TYR A 37 -2.32 -26.49 -11.94
C TYR A 37 -2.22 -27.14 -10.56
N LYS A 38 -2.96 -26.64 -9.56
CA LYS A 38 -2.96 -27.22 -8.21
C LYS A 38 -3.63 -28.59 -8.10
N ARG A 39 -4.51 -28.94 -9.03
CA ARG A 39 -5.33 -30.18 -8.98
C ARG A 39 -4.78 -31.28 -9.86
N ASP A 40 -4.20 -30.92 -11.01
CA ASP A 40 -3.79 -31.87 -12.04
C ASP A 40 -2.27 -31.96 -12.17
N ASN A 41 -1.72 -33.15 -11.94
CA ASN A 41 -0.29 -33.42 -12.09
C ASN A 41 0.16 -33.39 -13.56
N ALA A 42 -0.74 -33.66 -14.52
CA ALA A 42 -0.42 -33.57 -15.94
C ALA A 42 -0.14 -32.12 -16.35
N VAL A 43 -0.97 -31.17 -15.89
CA VAL A 43 -0.75 -29.72 -16.10
C VAL A 43 0.59 -29.26 -15.52
N GLN A 44 0.96 -29.76 -14.33
CA GLN A 44 2.25 -29.44 -13.71
C GLN A 44 3.43 -29.98 -14.53
N ALA A 45 3.31 -31.20 -15.04
CA ALA A 45 4.35 -31.84 -15.85
C ALA A 45 4.54 -31.13 -17.20
N ASP A 46 3.45 -30.74 -17.86
CA ASP A 46 3.50 -30.00 -19.12
C ASP A 46 4.11 -28.61 -18.92
N TRP A 47 3.71 -27.90 -17.86
CA TRP A 47 4.30 -26.62 -17.46
C TRP A 47 5.82 -26.73 -17.24
N GLN A 48 6.26 -27.74 -16.48
CA GLN A 48 7.68 -27.98 -16.24
C GLN A 48 8.44 -28.32 -17.54
N THR A 49 7.82 -29.09 -18.44
CA THR A 49 8.42 -29.47 -19.71
C THR A 49 8.66 -28.24 -20.60
N TYR A 50 7.69 -27.34 -20.69
CA TYR A 50 7.80 -26.12 -21.49
C TYR A 50 8.93 -25.21 -20.99
N HIS A 51 9.03 -25.00 -19.67
CA HIS A 51 10.15 -24.26 -19.09
C HIS A 51 11.50 -24.95 -19.33
N THR A 52 11.56 -26.29 -19.22
CA THR A 52 12.79 -27.05 -19.48
C THR A 52 13.27 -26.90 -20.93
N ILE A 53 12.35 -26.96 -21.90
CA ILE A 53 12.65 -26.70 -23.32
C ILE A 53 13.16 -25.26 -23.48
N GLY A 54 12.43 -24.28 -22.93
CA GLY A 54 12.82 -22.87 -23.00
C GLY A 54 14.19 -22.57 -22.41
N ASP A 55 14.53 -23.22 -21.29
CA ASP A 55 15.84 -23.12 -20.65
C ASP A 55 16.94 -23.77 -21.50
N SER A 56 16.66 -24.94 -22.10
CA SER A 56 17.60 -25.62 -22.99
C SER A 56 17.96 -24.77 -24.22
N LEU A 57 16.97 -24.08 -24.81
CA LEU A 57 17.16 -23.20 -25.95
C LEU A 57 18.00 -21.96 -25.58
N ARG A 58 17.83 -21.44 -24.36
CA ARG A 58 18.58 -20.28 -23.84
C ARG A 58 19.96 -20.65 -23.30
N LYS A 59 20.32 -21.93 -23.27
CA LYS A 59 21.55 -22.47 -22.65
C LYS A 59 21.70 -22.02 -21.18
N SER A 60 20.58 -21.91 -20.46
CA SER A 60 20.62 -21.65 -19.03
C SER A 60 21.12 -22.90 -18.30
N ASN A 61 21.83 -22.72 -17.18
CA ASN A 61 22.23 -23.85 -16.34
C ASN A 61 21.00 -24.43 -15.64
N HIS A 62 20.65 -25.66 -15.98
CA HIS A 62 19.60 -26.39 -15.27
C HIS A 62 20.09 -26.85 -13.90
N TYR A 63 19.47 -26.34 -12.84
CA TYR A 63 19.65 -26.86 -11.49
C TYR A 63 18.52 -27.86 -11.18
N CYS A 64 18.84 -29.15 -11.21
CA CYS A 64 17.90 -30.19 -10.79
C CYS A 64 17.49 -29.96 -9.32
N ASN A 65 16.19 -30.15 -9.02
CA ASN A 65 15.61 -30.05 -7.67
C ASN A 65 15.63 -28.67 -7.01
N LEU A 66 15.92 -27.58 -7.73
CA LEU A 66 15.89 -26.22 -7.16
C LEU A 66 14.51 -25.88 -6.58
N THR A 67 13.44 -26.13 -7.35
CA THR A 67 12.05 -25.87 -6.92
C THR A 67 11.70 -26.62 -5.64
N ALA A 68 12.07 -27.91 -5.54
CA ALA A 68 11.79 -28.72 -4.36
C ALA A 68 12.55 -28.22 -3.11
N ARG A 69 13.80 -27.77 -3.28
CA ARG A 69 14.60 -27.17 -2.20
C ARG A 69 14.02 -25.85 -1.73
N ILE A 70 13.63 -24.98 -2.67
CA ILE A 70 13.00 -23.70 -2.39
C ILE A 70 11.68 -23.93 -1.66
N SER A 71 10.79 -24.79 -2.17
CA SER A 71 9.51 -25.08 -1.52
C SER A 71 9.68 -25.65 -0.11
N ALA A 72 10.69 -26.51 0.09
CA ALA A 72 11.00 -27.04 1.42
C ALA A 72 11.47 -25.94 2.37
N GLN A 73 12.31 -25.00 1.93
CA GLN A 73 12.74 -23.87 2.75
C GLN A 73 11.59 -22.92 3.06
N LEU A 74 10.76 -22.55 2.07
CA LEU A 74 9.60 -21.68 2.28
C LEU A 74 8.58 -22.29 3.26
N ALA A 75 8.41 -23.62 3.28
CA ALA A 75 7.52 -24.29 4.24
C ALA A 75 7.97 -24.11 5.70
N HIS A 76 9.25 -23.82 5.95
CA HIS A 76 9.80 -23.55 7.27
C HIS A 76 9.84 -22.05 7.60
N GLU A 77 9.56 -21.17 6.63
CA GLU A 77 9.48 -19.74 6.89
C GLU A 77 8.17 -19.40 7.62
N PRO A 78 8.22 -18.59 8.68
CA PRO A 78 7.00 -18.11 9.32
C PRO A 78 6.23 -17.25 8.31
N THR A 79 4.98 -17.60 8.01
CA THR A 79 4.11 -16.80 7.16
C THR A 79 4.05 -15.38 7.71
N LEU A 80 4.77 -14.45 7.08
CA LEU A 80 4.66 -13.03 7.38
C LEU A 80 3.30 -12.57 6.84
N LEU A 81 2.25 -12.65 7.67
CA LEU A 81 0.97 -12.05 7.34
C LEU A 81 1.23 -10.57 7.09
N ALA A 82 1.03 -10.12 5.84
CA ALA A 82 1.02 -8.70 5.53
C ALA A 82 0.12 -7.98 6.55
N PRO A 83 0.52 -6.81 7.06
CA PRO A 83 -0.23 -6.11 8.09
C PRO A 83 -1.69 -5.97 7.64
N PRO A 84 -2.67 -6.30 8.51
CA PRO A 84 -4.07 -6.25 8.12
C PRO A 84 -4.39 -4.83 7.65
N LYS A 85 -5.10 -4.73 6.52
CA LYS A 85 -5.59 -3.43 6.01
C LYS A 85 -6.49 -2.83 7.10
N LYS A 86 -5.99 -1.84 7.84
CA LYS A 86 -6.80 -1.11 8.83
C LYS A 86 -8.00 -0.50 8.11
N SER A 87 -9.20 -0.75 8.62
CA SER A 87 -10.42 -0.18 8.07
C SER A 87 -10.38 1.34 8.17
N ARG A 88 -10.45 2.03 7.03
CA ARG A 88 -10.50 3.50 6.97
C ARG A 88 -11.78 4.06 7.59
N ILE A 89 -12.80 3.23 7.78
CA ILE A 89 -14.13 3.62 8.29
C ILE A 89 -14.01 4.18 9.72
N ALA A 90 -13.15 3.60 10.55
CA ALA A 90 -12.94 4.06 11.92
C ALA A 90 -12.40 5.51 12.00
N HIS A 91 -11.67 5.97 10.98
CA HIS A 91 -11.12 7.33 10.93
C HIS A 91 -12.19 8.40 10.64
N TYR A 92 -13.31 8.03 10.00
CA TYR A 92 -14.38 8.98 9.65
C TYR A 92 -15.52 9.02 10.67
N ALA A 93 -15.65 8.00 11.53
CA ALA A 93 -16.73 7.93 12.52
C ALA A 93 -16.66 9.08 13.56
N LEU A 94 -15.46 9.37 14.07
CA LEU A 94 -15.24 10.40 15.08
C LEU A 94 -15.54 11.84 14.59
N PRO A 95 -15.01 12.30 13.44
CA PRO A 95 -15.30 13.65 12.96
C PRO A 95 -16.78 13.84 12.61
N VAL A 96 -17.45 12.82 12.03
CA VAL A 96 -18.89 12.89 11.73
C VAL A 96 -19.71 13.02 13.01
N ALA A 97 -19.42 12.19 14.03
CA ALA A 97 -20.10 12.29 15.32
C ALA A 97 -19.88 13.65 16.00
N ALA A 98 -18.65 14.19 15.93
CA ALA A 98 -18.32 15.51 16.48
C ALA A 98 -19.09 16.64 15.78
N SER A 99 -19.22 16.61 14.45
CA SER A 99 -19.99 17.60 13.70
C SER A 99 -21.47 17.59 14.10
N VAL A 100 -22.09 16.41 14.25
CA VAL A 100 -23.49 16.30 14.68
C VAL A 100 -23.67 16.84 16.10
N ALA A 101 -22.77 16.52 17.02
CA ALA A 101 -22.82 17.02 18.40
C ALA A 101 -22.67 18.54 18.47
N ALA A 102 -21.77 19.13 17.67
CA ALA A 102 -21.60 20.57 17.59
C ALA A 102 -22.86 21.28 17.07
N ILE A 103 -23.48 20.76 16.00
CA ILE A 103 -24.74 21.31 15.46
C ILE A 103 -25.85 21.25 16.51
N MET A 104 -26.02 20.10 17.18
CA MET A 104 -26.99 19.93 18.26
C MET A 104 -26.78 20.94 19.40
N PHE A 105 -25.53 21.15 19.82
CA PHE A 105 -25.20 22.08 20.90
C PHE A 105 -25.49 23.55 20.51
N VAL A 106 -25.14 23.95 19.30
CA VAL A 106 -25.42 25.30 18.78
C VAL A 106 -26.93 25.53 18.65
N SER A 107 -27.66 24.57 18.08
CA SER A 107 -29.13 24.65 17.97
C SER A 107 -29.78 24.75 19.35
N TRP A 108 -29.34 23.96 20.34
CA TRP A 108 -29.84 24.04 21.71
C TRP A 108 -29.54 25.40 22.36
N SER A 109 -28.33 25.93 22.18
CA SER A 109 -27.96 27.25 22.69
C SER A 109 -28.82 28.36 22.09
N ALA A 110 -29.16 28.29 20.80
CA ALA A 110 -30.00 29.29 20.13
C ALA A 110 -31.44 29.30 20.68
N LEU A 111 -31.99 28.14 21.02
CA LEU A 111 -33.32 28.02 21.65
C LEU A 111 -33.35 28.59 23.07
N ASN A 112 -32.23 28.50 23.80
CA ASN A 112 -32.13 29.01 25.18
C ASN A 112 -31.76 30.51 25.23
N LEU A 113 -31.27 31.09 24.13
CA LEU A 113 -30.94 32.51 24.04
C LEU A 113 -32.17 33.36 23.68
N ASN A 114 -33.19 33.32 24.53
CA ASN A 114 -34.27 34.30 24.47
C ASN A 114 -33.99 35.42 25.49
N THR A 115 -32.98 36.24 25.20
CA THR A 115 -32.67 37.45 25.97
C THR A 115 -32.76 38.67 25.05
N PRO A 116 -33.67 39.64 25.30
CA PRO A 116 -33.61 40.94 24.63
C PRO A 116 -32.31 41.62 25.06
N SER A 117 -31.31 41.58 24.18
CA SER A 117 -30.01 42.20 24.44
C SER A 117 -30.14 43.68 24.09
N THR A 118 -30.23 44.54 25.10
CA THR A 118 -30.05 45.98 24.92
C THR A 118 -28.65 46.20 24.37
N MET A 119 -28.56 46.56 23.09
CA MET A 119 -27.30 46.86 22.43
C MET A 119 -26.72 48.17 23.01
N THR A 120 -25.74 48.06 23.90
CA THR A 120 -24.85 49.17 24.24
C THR A 120 -23.66 49.14 23.29
N ASN A 121 -23.76 49.86 22.18
CA ASN A 121 -22.63 50.11 21.29
C ASN A 121 -21.58 50.95 22.03
N THR A 122 -20.51 50.31 22.50
CA THR A 122 -19.28 51.00 22.88
C THR A 122 -18.31 50.88 21.70
N VAL A 123 -18.15 51.98 20.98
CA VAL A 123 -17.19 52.09 19.88
C VAL A 123 -15.79 52.06 20.50
N ALA A 124 -15.08 50.94 20.36
CA ALA A 124 -13.66 50.87 20.71
C ALA A 124 -12.86 51.66 19.68
N SER A 125 -12.04 52.61 20.16
CA SER A 125 -11.08 53.35 19.33
C SER A 125 -10.02 52.40 18.76
N ILE A 126 -9.78 52.52 17.46
CA ILE A 126 -8.78 51.74 16.73
C ILE A 126 -7.41 52.39 17.05
N SER A 127 -6.60 51.74 17.88
CA SER A 127 -5.18 52.10 18.03
C SER A 127 -4.38 51.61 16.82
N ALA A 128 -3.42 52.41 16.36
CA ALA A 128 -2.66 52.25 15.11
C ALA A 128 -1.92 50.89 14.98
N PRO A 129 -1.66 50.40 13.75
CA PRO A 129 -0.93 49.15 13.54
C PRO A 129 0.55 49.27 13.93
N ALA A 130 1.01 48.36 14.78
CA ALA A 130 2.43 48.15 15.09
C ALA A 130 3.18 47.59 13.86
N PRO A 131 4.49 47.88 13.70
CA PRO A 131 5.26 47.43 12.54
C PRO A 131 5.40 45.91 12.50
N VAL A 132 5.25 45.36 11.28
CA VAL A 132 5.43 43.94 10.95
C VAL A 132 6.89 43.55 11.17
N GLN A 133 7.18 42.71 12.17
CA GLN A 133 8.48 42.07 12.30
C GLN A 133 8.61 40.99 11.24
N THR A 134 9.61 41.13 10.35
CA THR A 134 10.08 40.05 9.49
C THR A 134 10.58 38.90 10.36
N ALA A 135 9.93 37.74 10.28
CA ALA A 135 10.27 36.55 11.06
C ALA A 135 11.69 36.09 10.72
N GLN A 136 12.63 36.29 11.64
CA GLN A 136 13.94 35.65 11.61
C GLN A 136 13.74 34.23 12.12
N ILE A 137 13.89 33.22 11.25
CA ILE A 137 13.66 31.82 11.62
C ILE A 137 14.74 31.41 12.61
N ASP A 138 14.33 31.15 13.85
CA ASP A 138 15.20 30.66 14.91
C ASP A 138 15.69 29.23 14.56
N PRO A 139 17.00 28.99 14.48
CA PRO A 139 17.55 27.66 14.20
C PRO A 139 17.08 26.59 15.20
N ALA A 140 16.71 26.96 16.44
CA ALA A 140 16.16 26.02 17.41
C ALA A 140 14.78 25.51 17.00
N GLN A 141 13.88 26.39 16.54
CA GLN A 141 12.56 26.02 16.05
C GLN A 141 12.64 25.22 14.74
N LEU A 142 13.62 25.52 13.89
CA LEU A 142 13.89 24.72 12.70
C LEU A 142 14.32 23.29 13.04
N ASN A 143 15.17 23.13 14.06
CA ASN A 143 15.63 21.81 14.50
C ASN A 143 14.49 20.99 15.13
N GLU A 144 13.62 21.63 15.92
CA GLU A 144 12.42 20.99 16.48
C GLU A 144 11.43 20.59 15.37
N PHE A 145 11.23 21.46 14.37
CA PHE A 145 10.41 21.16 13.20
C PHE A 145 10.95 19.98 12.39
N ILE A 146 12.27 19.93 12.14
CA ILE A 146 12.94 18.83 11.45
C ILE A 146 12.83 17.53 12.25
N ALA A 147 13.00 17.59 13.57
CA ALA A 147 12.87 16.42 14.45
C ALA A 147 11.45 15.84 14.39
N ALA A 148 10.42 16.68 14.48
CA ALA A 148 9.01 16.24 14.40
C ALA A 148 8.65 15.62 13.04
N HIS A 149 9.25 16.09 11.94
CA HIS A 149 9.02 15.53 10.61
C HIS A 149 9.81 14.23 10.35
N ARG A 150 10.86 13.96 11.13
CA ARG A 150 11.66 12.74 10.98
C ARG A 150 10.87 11.47 11.35
N ASP A 151 9.93 11.58 12.28
CA ASP A 151 9.07 10.47 12.69
C ASP A 151 8.02 10.07 11.64
N TYR A 152 7.77 10.95 10.66
CA TYR A 152 6.88 10.71 9.52
C TYR A 152 7.59 10.24 8.24
N ALA A 153 8.92 10.18 8.24
CA ALA A 153 9.66 9.61 7.13
C ALA A 153 9.42 8.08 7.08
N ALA A 154 8.69 7.65 6.05
CA ALA A 154 8.38 6.25 5.79
C ALA A 154 9.68 5.44 5.52
N GLY A 155 10.30 4.94 6.59
CA GLY A 155 11.53 4.16 6.52
C GLY A 155 12.18 3.86 7.88
N VAL A 156 11.95 4.69 8.89
CA VAL A 156 12.61 4.56 10.22
C VAL A 156 12.16 3.32 11.00
N ASN A 157 10.96 2.79 10.72
CA ASN A 157 10.44 1.58 11.37
C ASN A 157 10.71 0.29 10.58
N SER A 158 11.56 0.32 9.55
CA SER A 158 11.99 -0.89 8.84
C SER A 158 13.22 -1.49 9.53
N PRO A 159 13.17 -2.75 10.02
CA PRO A 159 14.28 -3.40 10.73
C PRO A 159 15.54 -3.65 9.86
N TYR A 160 15.56 -3.21 8.61
CA TYR A 160 16.64 -3.44 7.65
C TYR A 160 17.42 -2.18 7.21
N MET A 161 17.14 -1.00 7.77
CA MET A 161 17.79 0.26 7.34
C MET A 161 18.71 0.92 8.39
N ASN A 162 19.38 0.10 9.21
CA ASN A 162 20.64 0.48 9.83
C ASN A 162 21.75 -0.28 9.09
N ALA A 163 22.23 0.26 7.98
CA ALA A 163 23.50 -0.13 7.41
C ALA A 163 24.46 1.05 7.60
N SER A 164 25.18 1.06 8.72
CA SER A 164 26.37 1.88 8.85
C SER A 164 27.44 1.30 7.90
N TYR A 165 27.75 2.03 6.82
CA TYR A 165 28.95 1.73 6.05
C TYR A 165 30.13 2.19 6.90
N ALA A 166 30.84 1.25 7.50
CA ALA A 166 32.18 1.53 8.01
C ALA A 166 33.10 1.67 6.79
N THR A 167 33.43 2.90 6.41
CA THR A 167 34.56 3.15 5.50
C THR A 167 35.83 2.73 6.23
N SER A 168 36.35 1.56 5.89
CA SER A 168 37.68 1.14 6.33
C SER A 168 38.69 2.06 5.69
N THR A 169 39.28 2.96 6.47
CA THR A 169 40.43 3.74 6.05
C THR A 169 41.61 2.78 5.87
N GLU A 170 41.92 2.42 4.62
CA GLU A 170 43.21 1.81 4.29
C GLU A 170 44.32 2.83 4.58
N HIS A 171 44.99 2.62 5.69
CA HIS A 171 46.30 3.20 5.96
C HIS A 171 47.33 2.16 5.49
N GLN A 172 47.86 2.32 4.28
CA GLN A 172 49.10 1.65 3.90
C GLN A 172 50.23 2.68 3.84
N GLN A 173 51.23 2.38 4.66
CA GLN A 173 52.53 3.05 4.75
C GLN A 173 53.41 2.70 3.55
#